data_AF-A0A662S7W1-F1
#
_entry.id   AF-A0A662S7W1-F1
#
_cell.length_a   1.000
_cell.length_b   1.000
_cell.length_c   1.000
_cell.angle_alpha   90.00
_cell.angle_beta   90.00
_cell.angle_gamma   90.00
#
_symmetry.space_group_name_H-M   'P 1'
#
loop_
_entity.id
_entity.type
_entity.pdbx_description
1 polymer ?
#
loop_
_entity_poly.entity_id
_entity_poly.type
_entity_poly.pdbx_seq_one_letter_code
_entity_poly.pdbx_strand_id
1 'polypeptide(L)'
;MYTRRRRPKRHSWRARARPRLELPFSARIMLIEGIYGAIVGGLAVGVGLLIGEFGVWAAILWMLSAESIMRLFYGLMVLISGLILSIPIAQRRRVRSVVAIIVAVSLWLLISKHYGFHPIYSLFGPLPY
;
A
#
# COMPACT_ATOMS: atom_id res chain seq x y z
N MET A 1 43.25 -27.98 -60.53
CA MET A 1 42.76 -28.97 -59.56
C MET A 1 43.24 -28.60 -58.16
N TYR A 2 42.36 -28.07 -57.30
CA TYR A 2 42.62 -27.95 -55.86
C TYR A 2 41.31 -28.15 -55.11
N THR A 3 41.15 -29.32 -54.47
CA THR A 3 39.98 -29.69 -53.68
C THR A 3 40.15 -29.22 -52.23
N ARG A 4 39.52 -28.08 -51.88
CA ARG A 4 39.42 -27.63 -50.48
C ARG A 4 38.43 -28.51 -49.74
N ARG A 5 38.94 -29.48 -48.96
CA ARG A 5 38.15 -30.26 -47.97
C ARG A 5 37.57 -29.31 -46.91
N ARG A 6 36.25 -29.11 -46.91
CA ARG A 6 35.53 -28.43 -45.81
C ARG A 6 35.42 -29.40 -44.64
N ARG A 7 36.06 -29.09 -43.50
CA ARG A 7 35.82 -29.81 -42.24
C ARG A 7 34.39 -29.53 -41.74
N PRO A 8 33.65 -30.53 -41.23
CA PRO A 8 32.35 -30.27 -40.61
C PRO A 8 32.55 -29.52 -39.29
N LYS A 9 31.90 -28.36 -39.17
CA LYS A 9 31.75 -27.64 -37.89
C LYS A 9 30.96 -28.56 -36.95
N ARG A 10 31.63 -29.13 -35.94
CA ARG A 10 30.96 -29.74 -34.80
C ARG A 10 30.13 -28.66 -34.11
N HIS A 11 28.82 -28.64 -34.37
CA HIS A 11 27.86 -27.92 -33.53
C HIS A 11 27.88 -28.60 -32.17
N SER A 12 28.58 -27.98 -31.22
CA SER A 12 28.53 -28.38 -29.83
C SER A 12 27.14 -28.07 -29.29
N TRP A 13 26.33 -29.11 -29.10
CA TRP A 13 25.02 -29.12 -28.41
C TRP A 13 25.09 -28.73 -26.92
N ARG A 14 26.13 -27.99 -26.51
CA ARG A 14 26.36 -27.53 -25.14
C ARG A 14 26.20 -26.01 -25.03
N ALA A 15 25.28 -25.44 -25.82
CA ALA A 15 24.68 -24.16 -25.48
C ALA A 15 23.80 -24.40 -24.24
N ARG A 16 24.46 -24.33 -23.09
CA ARG A 16 23.93 -24.31 -21.73
C ARG A 16 22.53 -23.69 -21.73
N ALA A 17 21.52 -24.55 -21.64
CA ALA A 17 20.18 -24.17 -21.22
C ALA A 17 20.27 -23.70 -19.76
N ARG A 18 20.75 -22.47 -19.56
CA ARG A 18 20.40 -21.73 -18.36
C ARG A 18 18.95 -21.33 -18.60
N PRO A 19 17.97 -21.85 -17.83
CA PRO A 19 16.65 -21.25 -17.82
C PRO A 19 16.87 -19.84 -17.31
N ARG A 20 16.93 -18.86 -18.23
CA ARG A 20 16.74 -17.48 -17.84
C ARG A 20 15.31 -17.45 -17.33
N LEU A 21 15.13 -17.33 -16.02
CA LEU A 21 13.86 -16.89 -15.45
C LEU A 21 13.63 -15.47 -15.99
N GLU A 22 13.21 -15.39 -17.25
CA GLU A 22 12.61 -14.18 -17.80
C GLU A 22 11.23 -14.14 -17.17
N LEU A 23 11.18 -13.58 -15.95
CA LEU A 23 9.91 -13.21 -15.34
C LEU A 23 9.13 -12.45 -16.43
N PRO A 24 7.92 -12.92 -16.81
CA PRO A 24 7.20 -12.32 -17.92
C PRO A 24 7.09 -10.83 -17.66
N PHE A 25 7.30 -9.99 -18.68
CA PHE A 25 7.31 -8.53 -18.57
C PHE A 25 6.09 -8.00 -17.77
N SER A 26 4.95 -8.68 -17.90
CA SER A 26 3.72 -8.47 -17.13
C SER A 26 3.90 -8.61 -15.61
N ALA A 27 4.65 -9.59 -15.12
CA ALA A 27 4.91 -9.79 -13.69
C ALA A 27 5.76 -8.64 -13.10
N ARG A 28 6.72 -8.12 -13.86
CA ARG A 28 7.53 -6.97 -13.43
C ARG A 28 6.69 -5.69 -13.32
N ILE A 29 5.79 -5.46 -14.28
CA ILE A 29 4.83 -4.34 -14.22
C ILE A 29 3.91 -4.50 -13.01
N MET A 30 3.37 -5.70 -12.80
CA MET A 30 2.45 -5.98 -11.69
C MET A 30 3.13 -5.78 -10.32
N LEU A 31 4.40 -6.17 -10.19
CA LEU A 31 5.20 -5.92 -8.98
C LEU A 31 5.39 -4.41 -8.74
N ILE A 32 5.75 -3.66 -9.77
CA ILE A 32 5.94 -2.21 -9.67
C ILE A 32 4.63 -1.52 -9.30
N GLU A 33 3.52 -1.87 -9.95
CA GLU A 33 2.19 -1.34 -9.61
C GLU A 33 1.76 -1.73 -8.19
N GLY A 34 2.13 -2.93 -7.73
CA GLY A 34 1.92 -3.37 -6.36
C GLY A 34 2.68 -2.51 -5.35
N ILE A 35 3.96 -2.24 -5.59
CA ILE A 35 4.77 -1.36 -4.71
C ILE A 35 4.16 0.04 -4.65
N TYR A 36 3.78 0.60 -5.80
CA TYR A 36 3.11 1.90 -5.84
C TYR A 36 1.74 1.90 -5.16
N GLY A 37 1.02 0.77 -5.21
CA GLY A 37 -0.24 0.58 -4.48
C GLY A 37 0.01 0.56 -2.97
N ALA A 38 1.03 -0.17 -2.53
CA ALA A 38 1.38 -0.27 -1.12
C ALA A 38 1.82 1.08 -0.53
N ILE A 39 2.63 1.85 -1.25
CA ILE A 39 3.04 3.20 -0.83
C ILE A 39 1.81 4.10 -0.69
N VAL A 40 0.89 4.07 -1.67
CA VAL A 40 -0.33 4.90 -1.61
C VAL A 40 -1.24 4.47 -0.47
N GLY A 41 -1.44 3.16 -0.25
CA GLY A 41 -2.24 2.65 0.87
C GLY A 41 -1.63 3.01 2.22
N GLY A 42 -0.31 2.91 2.35
CA GLY A 42 0.41 3.33 3.56
C GLY A 42 0.30 4.82 3.83
N LEU A 43 0.47 5.66 2.80
CA LEU A 43 0.27 7.11 2.91
C LEU A 43 -1.17 7.46 3.26
N ALA A 44 -2.15 6.78 2.68
CA ALA A 44 -3.57 7.02 2.98
C ALA A 44 -3.87 6.83 4.47
N VAL A 45 -3.41 5.71 5.03
CA VAL A 45 -3.59 5.42 6.46
C VAL A 45 -2.78 6.39 7.33
N GLY A 46 -1.50 6.64 6.99
CA GLY A 46 -0.64 7.53 7.78
C GLY A 46 -1.15 8.96 7.84
N VAL A 47 -1.54 9.53 6.69
CA VAL A 47 -2.11 10.88 6.61
C VAL A 47 -3.48 10.93 7.29
N GLY A 48 -4.31 9.90 7.11
CA GLY A 48 -5.57 9.76 7.82
C GLY A 48 -5.38 9.83 9.34
N LEU A 49 -4.41 9.08 9.88
CA LEU A 49 -4.14 9.05 11.33
C LEU A 49 -3.71 10.41 11.86
N LEU A 50 -2.76 11.08 11.17
CA LEU A 50 -2.26 12.38 11.58
C LEU A 50 -3.37 13.44 11.63
N ILE A 51 -4.22 13.48 10.60
CA ILE A 51 -5.33 14.44 10.56
C ILE A 51 -6.44 14.05 11.54
N GLY A 52 -6.73 12.76 11.69
CA GLY A 52 -7.67 12.25 12.68
C GLY A 52 -7.23 12.62 14.10
N GLU A 53 -5.96 12.43 14.42
CA GLU A 53 -5.35 12.80 15.70
C GLU A 53 -5.45 14.30 15.97
N PHE A 54 -5.12 15.13 14.98
CA PHE A 54 -5.30 16.57 15.08
C PHE A 54 -6.77 16.96 15.30
N GLY A 55 -7.69 16.25 14.65
CA GLY A 55 -9.14 16.42 14.83
C GLY A 55 -9.61 16.03 16.24
N VAL A 56 -9.07 14.97 16.82
CA VAL A 56 -9.33 14.56 18.22
C VAL A 56 -8.82 15.63 19.18
N TRP A 57 -7.60 16.11 18.99
CA TRP A 57 -7.02 17.16 19.82
C TRP A 57 -7.89 18.44 19.81
N ALA A 58 -8.31 18.89 18.63
CA ALA A 58 -9.21 20.03 18.49
C ALA A 58 -10.57 19.78 19.17
N ALA A 59 -11.12 18.57 19.05
CA ALA A 59 -12.40 18.22 19.66
C ALA A 59 -12.33 18.12 21.20
N ILE A 60 -11.18 17.69 21.76
CA ILE A 60 -10.91 17.73 23.20
C ILE A 60 -10.87 19.18 23.69
N LEU A 61 -10.17 20.07 22.97
CA LEU A 61 -10.12 21.50 23.31
C LEU A 61 -11.51 22.17 23.32
N TRP A 62 -12.40 21.72 22.43
CA TRP A 62 -13.77 22.21 22.35
C TRP A 62 -14.74 21.51 23.31
N MET A 63 -14.24 20.66 24.23
CA MET A 63 -15.06 19.94 25.20
C MET A 63 -16.22 19.15 24.57
N LEU A 64 -16.01 18.56 23.39
CA LEU A 64 -17.02 17.69 22.77
C LEU A 64 -17.16 16.38 23.56
N SER A 65 -18.36 15.80 23.49
CA SER A 65 -18.63 14.48 24.06
C SER A 65 -17.76 13.40 23.40
N ALA A 66 -17.35 12.40 24.17
CA ALA A 66 -16.53 11.29 23.69
C ALA A 66 -17.12 10.60 22.44
N GLU A 67 -18.46 10.46 22.38
CA GLU A 67 -19.13 9.88 21.21
C GLU A 67 -18.92 10.73 19.94
N SER A 68 -18.97 12.07 20.08
CA SER A 68 -18.74 12.98 18.95
C SER A 68 -17.29 12.92 18.48
N ILE A 69 -16.33 12.86 19.42
CA ILE A 69 -14.89 12.73 19.11
C ILE A 69 -14.64 11.46 18.30
N MET A 70 -15.20 10.33 18.71
CA MET A 70 -15.05 9.05 17.99
C MET A 70 -15.64 9.12 16.58
N ARG A 71 -16.85 9.68 16.43
CA ARG A 71 -17.49 9.84 15.11
C ARG A 71 -16.66 10.73 14.19
N LEU A 72 -16.10 11.81 14.73
CA LEU A 72 -15.29 12.78 13.98
C LEU A 72 -13.96 12.15 13.54
N PHE A 73 -13.29 11.40 14.44
CA PHE A 73 -12.07 10.66 14.12
C PHE A 73 -12.29 9.63 13.00
N TYR A 74 -13.26 8.72 13.16
CA TYR A 74 -13.52 7.70 12.15
C TYR A 74 -14.03 8.32 10.83
N GLY A 75 -14.84 9.37 10.91
CA GLY A 75 -15.31 10.12 9.75
C GLY A 75 -14.14 10.71 8.94
N LEU A 76 -13.21 11.42 9.62
CA LEU A 76 -12.02 11.97 8.97
C LEU A 76 -11.12 10.88 8.41
N MET A 77 -10.87 9.81 9.17
CA MET A 77 -10.07 8.66 8.72
C MET A 77 -10.60 8.08 7.41
N VAL A 78 -11.90 7.82 7.34
CA VAL A 78 -12.55 7.25 6.15
C VAL A 78 -12.53 8.25 4.99
N LEU A 79 -12.83 9.51 5.26
CA LEU A 79 -12.89 10.56 4.24
C LEU A 79 -11.52 10.77 3.58
N ILE A 80 -10.47 10.91 4.38
CA ILE A 80 -9.11 11.19 3.91
C ILE A 80 -8.53 9.96 3.21
N SER A 81 -8.69 8.78 3.81
CA SER A 81 -8.25 7.53 3.18
C SER A 81 -8.98 7.29 1.85
N GLY A 82 -10.29 7.54 1.81
CA GLY A 82 -11.10 7.44 0.60
C GLY A 82 -10.67 8.43 -0.47
N LEU A 83 -10.35 9.67 -0.10
CA LEU A 83 -9.89 10.71 -1.02
C LEU A 83 -8.52 10.37 -1.63
N ILE A 84 -7.59 9.86 -0.84
CA ILE A 84 -6.28 9.41 -1.33
C ILE A 84 -6.41 8.15 -2.20
N LEU A 85 -7.26 7.20 -1.80
CA LEU A 85 -7.56 5.99 -2.59
C LEU A 85 -8.35 6.28 -3.88
N SER A 86 -9.02 7.43 -3.98
CA SER A 86 -9.71 7.85 -5.21
C SER A 86 -8.74 8.13 -6.36
N ILE A 87 -7.50 8.56 -6.06
CA ILE A 87 -6.46 8.90 -7.04
C ILE A 87 -6.11 7.70 -7.94
N PRO A 88 -5.74 6.51 -7.42
CA PRO A 88 -5.45 5.35 -8.27
C PRO A 88 -6.69 4.81 -8.99
N ILE A 89 -7.89 4.98 -8.42
CA ILE A 89 -9.16 4.59 -9.05
C ILE A 89 -9.43 5.46 -10.29
N ALA A 90 -9.24 6.77 -10.18
CA ALA A 90 -9.39 7.71 -11.29
C ALA A 90 -8.43 7.41 -12.45
N GLN A 91 -7.22 6.94 -12.16
CA GLN A 91 -6.24 6.57 -13.18
C GLN A 91 -6.49 5.20 -13.84
N ARG A 92 -7.61 4.52 -13.55
CA ARG A 92 -7.98 3.17 -14.06
C ARG A 92 -6.94 2.07 -13.80
N ARG A 93 -6.00 2.28 -12.88
CA ARG A 93 -4.97 1.29 -12.53
C ARG A 93 -5.51 0.29 -11.51
N ARG A 94 -6.26 -0.71 -12.00
CA ARG A 94 -6.99 -1.70 -11.18
C ARG A 94 -6.09 -2.45 -10.18
N VAL A 95 -4.89 -2.86 -10.61
CA VAL A 95 -3.96 -3.59 -9.73
C VAL A 95 -3.48 -2.69 -8.59
N ARG A 96 -3.08 -1.46 -8.92
CA ARG A 96 -2.62 -0.47 -7.92
C ARG A 96 -3.71 -0.13 -6.90
N SER A 97 -4.96 0.08 -7.35
CA SER A 97 -6.08 0.39 -6.45
C SER A 97 -6.40 -0.78 -5.52
N VAL A 98 -6.43 -2.01 -6.04
CA VAL A 98 -6.69 -3.21 -5.24
C VAL A 98 -5.60 -3.37 -4.17
N VAL A 99 -4.32 -3.25 -4.55
CA VAL A 99 -3.22 -3.36 -3.57
C VAL A 99 -3.27 -2.23 -2.54
N ALA A 100 -3.59 -1.00 -2.95
CA ALA A 100 -3.70 0.12 -2.01
C ALA A 100 -4.83 -0.08 -0.99
N ILE A 101 -5.99 -0.59 -1.42
CA ILE A 101 -7.10 -0.92 -0.52
C ILE A 101 -6.71 -2.05 0.44
N ILE A 102 -6.11 -3.12 -0.07
CA ILE A 102 -5.67 -4.25 0.76
C ILE A 102 -4.67 -3.78 1.83
N VAL A 103 -3.69 -2.96 1.45
CA VAL A 103 -2.69 -2.43 2.38
C VAL A 103 -3.33 -1.50 3.40
N ALA A 104 -4.23 -0.62 2.98
CA ALA A 104 -4.92 0.29 3.89
C ALA A 104 -5.76 -0.47 4.94
N VAL A 105 -6.54 -1.46 4.50
CA VAL A 105 -7.35 -2.31 5.40
C VAL A 105 -6.45 -3.15 6.31
N SER A 106 -5.38 -3.73 5.79
CA SER A 106 -4.44 -4.54 6.58
C SER A 106 -3.77 -3.70 7.66
N LEU A 107 -3.28 -2.50 7.32
CA LEU A 107 -2.69 -1.58 8.29
C LEU A 107 -3.71 -1.15 9.34
N TRP A 108 -4.94 -0.84 8.94
CA TRP A 108 -6.01 -0.49 9.88
C TRP A 108 -6.32 -1.62 10.86
N LEU A 109 -6.44 -2.86 10.36
CA LEU A 109 -6.65 -4.03 11.21
C LEU A 109 -5.47 -4.27 12.16
N LEU A 110 -4.25 -4.03 11.68
CA LEU A 110 -3.04 -4.19 12.48
C LEU A 110 -2.99 -3.15 13.61
N ILE A 111 -3.32 -1.89 13.32
CA ILE A 111 -3.41 -0.81 14.32
C ILE A 111 -4.53 -1.06 15.32
N SER A 112 -5.72 -1.41 14.85
CA SER A 112 -6.89 -1.61 15.72
C SER A 112 -6.79 -2.87 16.58
N LYS A 113 -6.36 -4.01 16.03
CA LYS A 113 -6.30 -5.28 16.76
C LYS A 113 -5.00 -5.50 17.52
N HIS A 114 -3.86 -5.12 16.95
CA HIS A 114 -2.57 -5.44 17.56
C HIS A 114 -2.13 -4.37 18.55
N TYR A 115 -2.37 -3.09 18.24
CA TYR A 115 -1.98 -1.98 19.11
C TYR A 115 -3.10 -1.49 20.03
N GLY A 116 -4.32 -2.03 19.91
CA GLY A 116 -5.46 -1.62 20.74
C GLY A 116 -5.73 -0.11 20.66
N PHE A 117 -5.49 0.49 19.49
CA PHE A 117 -5.50 1.94 19.33
C PHE A 117 -6.88 2.52 19.65
N HIS A 118 -6.97 3.26 20.75
CA HIS A 118 -8.15 4.01 21.14
C HIS A 118 -7.90 5.49 20.89
N PRO A 119 -8.62 6.15 19.95
CA PRO A 119 -8.32 7.51 19.51
C PRO A 119 -8.23 8.54 20.65
N ILE A 120 -8.97 8.28 21.73
CA ILE A 120 -9.05 9.14 22.91
C ILE A 120 -7.96 8.79 23.93
N TYR A 121 -7.82 7.50 24.26
CA TYR A 121 -6.97 7.07 25.39
C TYR A 121 -5.51 6.82 25.02
N SER A 122 -5.19 6.50 23.75
CA SER A 122 -3.85 6.04 23.38
C SER A 122 -2.80 7.15 23.31
N LEU A 123 -3.22 8.40 23.09
CA LEU A 123 -2.30 9.54 22.86
C LEU A 123 -2.46 10.66 23.88
N PHE A 124 -3.68 10.91 24.37
CA PHE A 124 -3.95 12.04 25.27
C PHE A 124 -4.25 11.63 26.72
N GLY A 125 -4.26 10.33 27.02
CA GLY A 125 -4.56 9.81 28.36
C GLY A 125 -6.06 9.90 28.71
N PRO A 126 -6.45 9.57 29.96
CA PRO A 126 -7.83 9.72 30.40
C PRO A 126 -8.26 11.19 30.30
N LEU A 127 -9.44 11.41 29.74
CA LEU A 127 -10.07 12.74 29.68
C LEU A 127 -10.13 13.33 31.10
N PRO A 128 -9.80 14.62 31.30
CA PRO A 128 -9.73 15.24 32.63
C PRO A 128 -11.10 15.48 33.29
N TYR A 129 -12.16 14.82 32.81
CA TYR A 129 -13.52 14.92 33.33
C TYR A 129 -14.15 13.54 33.55
#